data_AF-A0A8H5C3F2-F1
#
_entry.id   AF-A0A8H5C3F2-F1
#
_cell.length_a   1.000
_cell.length_b   1.000
_cell.length_c   1.000
_cell.angle_alpha   90.00
_cell.angle_beta   90.00
_cell.angle_gamma   90.00
#
_symmetry.space_group_name_H-M   'P 1'
#
loop_
_entity.id
_entity.type
_entity.pdbx_description
1 polymer ?
#
loop_
_entity_poly.entity_id
_entity_poly.type
_entity_poly.pdbx_seq_one_letter_code
_entity_poly.pdbx_strand_id
1 'polypeptide(L)'
;MFTSRLLNVLALASLAVAWVEFDPELIPQLDEPLPVYGLGDPAFLPDHWVEAIAGNAGHGGGKLSKRDNYGDSKVYIYDGETIIGYVDKGTGETQIFPDYTKLQPARKPLDIVKALEEFGGGHDAIPPDDTLVEVLKGSTLVGNTVNNNSEGSGSIKEGSGTEGSGAKEGSGGHEGSGSEVTHGGDTESTYLATGYVQRLVECTGKKIPVCGPGSRATFGVNGQNRIISLNWRWKPAKKTGQYIKPWDREYFIKHVKQALEAKAVESNGIKIYHVDACYYDSGDSFLQPVYRVFGETYAQEKNKTTDTFRLLKYYPIGEGSPESTEEGHSSDVEAIEYPADANQQPGGTGASQVARSLNYFDARSTLRQRGIKTNVTVGRYVTRNDTVYQGEFLANANGFWNNLANTSPSPVNFINSQYYWAEPRLYGTEANTFVNSVNLVLTESHGAYHLFSTYADSGSFEAVSVPSGLLAGGYGPNNGGALAYWIVNACEFIPARIDFPTLSDADSRARAFDTWWPVFAGGLHAVLGWRTSPFFADNVAVNTAKQIALGLPIASAWLYNAHNDPAFAGKPMYVGHGNGVLQPNGRATTVYPCGHGSDTILQLQGLGKPSCLEMRYWNND
;
A
#
# COMPACT_ATOMS: atom_id res chain seq x y z
N MET A 1 8.52 -18.48 -61.53
CA MET A 1 8.88 -19.24 -60.31
C MET A 1 10.01 -18.52 -59.54
N PHE A 2 9.75 -17.31 -59.03
CA PHE A 2 10.68 -16.55 -58.18
C PHE A 2 9.87 -15.57 -57.32
N THR A 3 9.17 -16.04 -56.28
CA THR A 3 8.46 -15.09 -55.38
C THR A 3 8.17 -15.55 -53.94
N SER A 4 8.40 -16.79 -53.50
CA SER A 4 8.04 -17.20 -52.11
C SER A 4 9.20 -17.32 -51.11
N ARG A 5 10.47 -17.26 -51.52
CA ARG A 5 11.60 -17.46 -50.58
C ARG A 5 12.20 -16.17 -50.01
N LEU A 6 11.95 -15.00 -50.61
CA LEU A 6 12.46 -13.72 -50.10
C LEU A 6 11.58 -13.12 -48.99
N LEU A 7 10.27 -13.41 -48.96
CA LEU A 7 9.37 -12.92 -47.92
C LEU A 7 9.62 -13.55 -46.54
N ASN A 8 10.08 -14.81 -46.47
CA ASN A 8 10.37 -15.47 -45.19
C ASN A 8 11.67 -14.96 -44.52
N VAL A 9 12.59 -14.35 -45.27
CA VAL A 9 13.83 -13.80 -44.72
C VAL A 9 13.61 -12.39 -44.15
N LEU A 10 12.68 -11.60 -44.72
CA LEU A 10 12.29 -10.29 -44.19
C LEU A 10 11.34 -10.40 -42.98
N ALA A 11 10.59 -11.49 -42.83
CA ALA A 11 9.81 -11.77 -41.62
C ALA A 11 10.69 -12.06 -40.38
N LEU A 12 11.94 -12.53 -40.57
CA LEU A 12 12.90 -12.75 -39.47
C LEU A 12 13.66 -11.47 -39.07
N ALA A 13 13.64 -10.42 -39.87
CA ALA A 13 14.30 -9.14 -39.58
C ALA A 13 13.46 -8.19 -38.71
N SER A 14 12.24 -8.59 -38.33
CA SER A 14 11.34 -7.82 -37.46
C SER A 14 11.13 -8.43 -36.07
N LEU A 15 11.95 -9.43 -35.71
CA LEU A 15 12.15 -9.77 -34.30
C LEU A 15 12.96 -8.62 -33.69
N ALA A 16 12.26 -7.55 -33.30
CA ALA A 16 12.79 -6.62 -32.31
C ALA A 16 13.17 -7.49 -31.11
N VAL A 17 14.47 -7.78 -30.97
CA VAL A 17 14.98 -8.54 -29.84
C VAL A 17 14.69 -7.68 -28.63
N ALA A 18 13.64 -8.02 -27.87
CA ALA A 18 13.33 -7.30 -26.66
C ALA A 18 14.59 -7.23 -25.80
N TRP A 19 14.97 -6.02 -25.42
CA TRP A 19 16.26 -5.78 -24.79
C TRP A 19 16.07 -5.26 -23.37
N VAL A 20 17.01 -5.65 -22.53
CA VAL A 20 17.20 -5.04 -21.22
C VAL A 20 18.31 -4.00 -21.37
N GLU A 21 17.96 -2.72 -21.30
CA GLU A 21 18.92 -1.61 -21.17
C GLU A 21 19.39 -1.60 -19.72
N PHE A 22 20.68 -1.84 -19.55
CA PHE A 22 21.32 -1.88 -18.26
C PHE A 22 22.66 -1.19 -18.40
N ASP A 23 22.73 0.04 -17.91
CA ASP A 23 23.96 0.81 -17.84
C ASP A 23 24.90 0.20 -16.78
N PRO A 24 26.10 -0.26 -17.17
CA PRO A 24 27.09 -0.80 -16.23
C PRO A 24 27.50 0.17 -15.12
N GLU A 25 27.39 1.48 -15.34
CA GLU A 25 27.78 2.51 -14.36
C GLU A 25 26.83 2.57 -13.16
N LEU A 26 25.62 2.02 -13.29
CA LEU A 26 24.67 1.92 -12.18
C LEU A 26 25.11 0.92 -11.10
N ILE A 27 26.00 -0.03 -11.44
CA ILE A 27 26.40 -1.09 -10.50
C ILE A 27 27.49 -0.56 -9.56
N PRO A 28 27.23 -0.49 -8.25
CA PRO A 28 28.20 0.03 -7.30
C PRO A 28 29.44 -0.87 -7.24
N GLN A 29 30.63 -0.25 -7.17
CA GLN A 29 31.89 -0.99 -7.09
C GLN A 29 32.11 -1.57 -5.68
N LEU A 30 32.29 -2.89 -5.65
CA LEU A 30 32.54 -3.68 -4.45
C LEU A 30 33.76 -4.56 -4.72
N ASP A 31 34.93 -4.08 -4.31
CA ASP A 31 36.21 -4.72 -4.64
C ASP A 31 36.60 -5.86 -3.70
N GLU A 32 35.84 -6.03 -2.61
CA GLU A 32 36.14 -6.98 -1.54
C GLU A 32 35.00 -7.99 -1.33
N PRO A 33 35.32 -9.24 -0.95
CA PRO A 33 34.32 -10.21 -0.55
C PRO A 33 33.49 -9.72 0.64
N LEU A 34 32.17 -9.88 0.55
CA LEU A 34 31.23 -9.45 1.58
C LEU A 34 30.87 -10.62 2.50
N PRO A 35 30.90 -10.45 3.84
CA PRO A 35 30.56 -11.51 4.79
C PRO A 35 29.09 -11.91 4.70
N VAL A 36 28.78 -13.14 5.06
CA VAL A 36 27.42 -13.65 5.31
C VAL A 36 27.17 -13.72 6.81
N TYR A 37 25.93 -13.47 7.24
CA TYR A 37 25.53 -13.58 8.64
C TYR A 37 24.47 -14.66 8.80
N GLY A 38 24.59 -15.47 9.84
CA GLY A 38 23.55 -16.39 10.28
C GLY A 38 22.62 -15.67 11.24
N LEU A 39 21.31 -15.86 11.07
CA LEU A 39 20.28 -15.34 11.96
C LEU A 39 20.05 -16.31 13.12
N GLY A 40 20.03 -15.76 14.34
CA GLY A 40 19.66 -16.50 15.54
C GLY A 40 18.14 -16.61 15.72
N ASP A 41 17.74 -17.04 16.92
CA ASP A 41 16.34 -17.11 17.30
C ASP A 41 15.65 -15.73 17.27
N PRO A 42 14.33 -15.67 17.01
CA PRO A 42 13.58 -14.44 17.14
C PRO A 42 13.82 -13.75 18.49
N ALA A 43 14.14 -12.46 18.44
CA ALA A 43 14.13 -11.64 19.64
C ALA A 43 12.70 -11.16 19.95
N PHE A 44 12.51 -10.60 21.14
CA PHE A 44 11.22 -10.04 21.57
C PHE A 44 11.44 -8.72 22.29
N LEU A 45 10.52 -7.79 22.08
CA LEU A 45 10.48 -6.57 22.88
C LEU A 45 10.11 -6.90 24.34
N PRO A 46 10.63 -6.15 25.32
CA PRO A 46 10.19 -6.28 26.69
C PRO A 46 8.68 -6.05 26.82
N ASP A 47 7.97 -6.90 27.58
CA ASP A 47 6.51 -6.82 27.71
C ASP A 47 6.02 -5.43 28.14
N HIS A 48 6.74 -4.77 29.05
CA HIS A 48 6.41 -3.43 29.53
C HIS A 48 6.49 -2.34 28.42
N TRP A 49 7.29 -2.53 27.38
CA TRP A 49 7.29 -1.64 26.21
C TRP A 49 6.05 -1.84 25.36
N VAL A 50 5.72 -3.12 25.09
CA VAL A 50 4.53 -3.48 24.32
C VAL A 50 3.28 -2.95 25.01
N GLU A 51 3.17 -3.09 26.34
CA GLU A 51 2.09 -2.54 27.15
C GLU A 51 2.05 -1.00 27.09
N ALA A 52 3.20 -0.32 27.23
CA ALA A 52 3.26 1.13 27.19
C ALA A 52 2.83 1.70 25.83
N ILE A 53 3.32 1.11 24.73
CA ILE A 53 2.97 1.54 23.37
C ILE A 53 1.49 1.24 23.09
N ALA A 54 0.99 0.07 23.48
CA ALA A 54 -0.43 -0.28 23.35
C ALA A 54 -1.34 0.66 24.16
N GLY A 55 -0.91 1.02 25.37
CA GLY A 55 -1.60 1.99 26.22
C GLY A 55 -1.67 3.39 25.61
N ASN A 56 -0.65 3.79 24.85
CA ASN A 56 -0.65 5.05 24.09
C ASN A 56 -1.48 4.97 22.80
N ALA A 57 -1.57 3.78 22.17
CA ALA A 57 -2.32 3.56 20.93
C ALA A 57 -3.85 3.51 21.16
N GLY A 58 -4.28 2.95 22.28
CA GLY A 58 -5.69 2.88 22.69
C GLY A 58 -6.15 4.07 23.54
N HIS A 59 -7.37 4.02 24.06
CA HIS A 59 -7.99 5.09 24.87
C HIS A 59 -7.53 5.11 26.33
N GLY A 60 -6.25 4.78 26.58
CA GLY A 60 -5.65 4.74 27.91
C GLY A 60 -6.00 3.50 28.75
N GLY A 61 -6.55 2.44 28.12
CA GLY A 61 -7.00 1.22 28.79
C GLY A 61 -6.48 -0.10 28.20
N GLY A 62 -5.54 -0.05 27.25
CA GLY A 62 -5.00 -1.25 26.59
C GLY A 62 -4.48 -2.27 27.61
N LYS A 63 -5.04 -3.48 27.60
CA LYS A 63 -4.58 -4.58 28.45
C LYS A 63 -4.10 -5.71 27.56
N LEU A 64 -2.91 -6.24 27.87
CA LEU A 64 -2.49 -7.52 27.32
C LEU A 64 -3.42 -8.60 27.88
N SER A 65 -4.35 -9.07 27.06
CA SER A 65 -5.16 -10.24 27.38
C SER A 65 -4.88 -11.32 26.35
N LYS A 66 -4.25 -12.42 26.80
CA LYS A 66 -4.15 -13.63 25.97
C LYS A 66 -5.58 -14.12 25.69
N ARG A 67 -5.90 -14.26 24.41
CA ARG A 67 -6.97 -15.17 24.00
C ARG A 67 -6.28 -16.50 23.78
N ASP A 68 -6.46 -17.45 24.70
CA ASP A 68 -5.92 -18.80 24.58
C ASP A 68 -6.64 -19.55 23.46
N ASN A 69 -6.31 -19.23 22.22
CA ASN A 69 -6.64 -20.07 21.08
C ASN A 69 -5.51 -21.11 20.96
N TYR A 70 -5.79 -22.34 21.41
CA TYR A 70 -4.86 -23.47 21.32
C TYR A 70 -4.34 -23.62 19.87
N GLY A 71 -3.06 -23.30 19.66
CA GLY A 71 -2.35 -23.49 18.39
C GLY A 71 -1.98 -22.24 17.60
N ASP A 72 -2.49 -21.05 17.95
CA ASP A 72 -2.03 -19.79 17.35
C ASP A 72 -0.75 -19.32 18.06
N SER A 73 0.32 -19.02 17.32
CA SER A 73 1.54 -18.43 17.88
C SER A 73 1.33 -16.98 18.33
N LYS A 74 0.24 -16.33 17.88
CA LYS A 74 -0.03 -14.92 18.16
C LYS A 74 -0.76 -14.71 19.48
N VAL A 75 -0.24 -13.75 20.23
CA VAL A 75 -0.88 -13.15 21.39
C VAL A 75 -1.42 -11.78 20.99
N TYR A 76 -2.74 -11.65 20.89
CA TYR A 76 -3.39 -10.39 20.52
C TYR A 76 -3.46 -9.41 21.70
N ILE A 77 -3.41 -8.12 21.37
CA ILE A 77 -3.50 -6.99 22.29
C ILE A 77 -4.86 -6.33 22.08
N TYR A 78 -5.60 -6.05 23.16
CA TYR A 78 -6.96 -5.53 23.09
C TYR A 78 -7.10 -4.18 23.78
N ASP A 79 -7.89 -3.29 23.16
CA ASP A 79 -8.51 -2.13 23.79
C ASP A 79 -10.03 -2.35 23.81
N GLY A 80 -10.57 -2.72 24.97
CA GLY A 80 -11.93 -3.24 25.07
C GLY A 80 -12.12 -4.53 24.27
N GLU A 81 -12.96 -4.50 23.24
CA GLU A 81 -13.22 -5.64 22.34
C GLU A 81 -12.41 -5.55 21.03
N THR A 82 -11.70 -4.46 20.79
CA THR A 82 -10.97 -4.19 19.56
C THR A 82 -9.54 -4.70 19.66
N ILE A 83 -9.09 -5.46 18.67
CA ILE A 83 -7.68 -5.82 18.53
C ILE A 83 -6.93 -4.56 18.12
N ILE A 84 -5.88 -4.20 18.86
CA ILE A 84 -5.01 -3.05 18.56
C ILE A 84 -3.55 -3.47 18.33
N GLY A 85 -3.26 -4.77 18.34
CA GLY A 85 -1.92 -5.29 18.10
C GLY A 85 -1.81 -6.79 18.31
N TYR A 86 -0.63 -7.35 18.06
CA TYR A 86 -0.28 -8.72 18.41
C TYR A 86 1.23 -8.88 18.61
N VAL A 87 1.60 -9.96 19.31
CA VAL A 87 2.96 -10.51 19.40
C VAL A 87 2.93 -11.96 18.91
N ASP A 88 3.59 -12.26 17.81
CA ASP A 88 3.77 -13.62 17.29
C ASP A 88 4.97 -14.29 17.98
N LYS A 89 4.68 -15.26 18.84
CA LYS A 89 5.68 -15.98 19.62
C LYS A 89 6.55 -16.92 18.79
N GLY A 90 6.15 -17.24 17.55
CA GLY A 90 6.95 -18.07 16.64
C GLY A 90 7.98 -17.25 15.84
N THR A 91 7.63 -16.01 15.49
CA THR A 91 8.47 -15.18 14.60
C THR A 91 9.12 -13.99 15.28
N GLY A 92 8.72 -13.66 16.52
CA GLY A 92 9.12 -12.44 17.21
C GLY A 92 8.35 -11.20 16.75
N GLU A 93 7.53 -11.31 15.70
CA GLU A 93 6.83 -10.17 15.12
C GLU A 93 5.90 -9.53 16.15
N THR A 94 6.06 -8.24 16.37
CA THR A 94 5.20 -7.42 17.23
C THR A 94 4.65 -6.25 16.43
N GLN A 95 3.32 -6.16 16.33
CA GLN A 95 2.65 -5.07 15.64
C GLN A 95 1.65 -4.37 16.57
N ILE A 96 1.61 -3.04 16.54
CA ILE A 96 0.62 -2.20 17.24
C ILE A 96 0.04 -1.21 16.24
N PHE A 97 -1.29 -1.28 16.10
CA PHE A 97 -2.11 -0.57 15.12
C PHE A 97 -2.90 0.55 15.81
N PRO A 98 -2.40 1.78 15.87
CA PRO A 98 -3.21 2.88 16.36
C PRO A 98 -4.27 3.25 15.31
N ASP A 99 -5.35 3.84 15.78
CA ASP A 99 -6.32 4.47 14.90
C ASP A 99 -5.80 5.85 14.46
N TYR A 100 -5.13 5.90 13.32
CA TYR A 100 -4.54 7.12 12.76
C TYR A 100 -5.55 8.26 12.56
N THR A 101 -6.83 7.94 12.46
CA THR A 101 -7.89 8.93 12.23
C THR A 101 -8.34 9.63 13.52
N LYS A 102 -8.04 9.07 14.70
CA LYS A 102 -8.31 9.70 16.00
C LYS A 102 -7.18 10.59 16.49
N LEU A 103 -6.07 10.63 15.77
CA LEU A 103 -4.91 11.43 16.16
C LEU A 103 -5.25 12.91 16.16
N GLN A 104 -4.70 13.61 17.13
CA GLN A 104 -4.80 15.06 17.20
C GLN A 104 -3.62 15.67 16.43
N PRO A 105 -3.83 16.82 15.75
CA PRO A 105 -2.73 17.58 15.16
C PRO A 105 -1.62 17.85 16.16
N ALA A 106 -0.38 17.64 15.73
CA ALA A 106 0.81 17.99 16.47
C ALA A 106 0.88 19.51 16.64
N ARG A 107 1.01 19.97 17.89
CA ARG A 107 1.19 21.40 18.23
C ARG A 107 2.65 21.82 18.30
N LYS A 108 3.56 20.85 18.21
CA LYS A 108 5.01 20.99 18.30
C LYS A 108 5.66 20.07 17.28
N PRO A 109 6.91 20.34 16.87
CA PRO A 109 7.68 19.39 16.08
C PRO A 109 7.72 18.01 16.76
N LEU A 110 7.55 16.98 15.95
CA LEU A 110 7.62 15.59 16.39
C LEU A 110 9.08 15.15 16.45
N ASP A 111 9.50 14.63 17.59
CA ASP A 111 10.89 14.25 17.88
C ASP A 111 10.97 12.73 18.11
N ILE A 112 11.38 12.03 17.05
CA ILE A 112 11.48 10.57 17.03
C ILE A 112 12.58 10.07 17.96
N VAL A 113 13.73 10.75 17.97
CA VAL A 113 14.89 10.33 18.77
C VAL A 113 14.52 10.42 20.25
N LYS A 114 13.95 11.56 20.66
CA LYS A 114 13.47 11.74 22.03
C LYS A 114 12.40 10.72 22.43
N ALA A 115 11.47 10.40 21.53
CA ALA A 115 10.45 9.40 21.81
C ALA A 115 11.05 7.99 22.02
N LEU A 116 12.15 7.65 21.34
CA LEU A 116 12.87 6.39 21.53
C LEU A 116 13.78 6.39 22.77
N GLU A 117 14.29 7.54 23.18
CA GLU A 117 15.07 7.67 24.42
C GLU A 117 14.27 7.26 25.67
N GLU A 118 12.94 7.49 25.68
CA GLU A 118 12.04 7.03 26.75
C GLU A 118 12.05 5.51 26.94
N PHE A 119 12.48 4.79 25.90
CA PHE A 119 12.63 3.35 25.86
C PHE A 119 14.12 2.97 25.90
N GLY A 120 14.88 3.53 26.84
CA GLY A 120 16.29 3.16 27.08
C GLY A 120 17.23 3.39 25.89
N GLY A 121 16.89 4.33 24.99
CA GLY A 121 17.64 4.59 23.77
C GLY A 121 17.61 3.44 22.74
N GLY A 122 16.66 2.51 22.87
CA GLY A 122 16.53 1.37 21.94
C GLY A 122 17.46 0.19 22.23
N HIS A 123 18.41 0.32 23.17
CA HIS A 123 19.41 -0.73 23.43
C HIS A 123 18.80 -2.04 23.95
N ASP A 124 17.71 -1.96 24.72
CA ASP A 124 17.03 -3.15 25.25
C ASP A 124 16.14 -3.82 24.20
N ALA A 125 15.76 -3.11 23.13
CA ALA A 125 14.90 -3.63 22.06
C ALA A 125 15.68 -4.32 20.95
N ILE A 126 16.96 -3.98 20.76
CA ILE A 126 17.80 -4.55 19.72
C ILE A 126 18.79 -5.50 20.39
N PRO A 127 18.65 -6.83 20.21
CA PRO A 127 19.57 -7.78 20.80
C PRO A 127 21.01 -7.55 20.29
N PRO A 128 22.05 -7.77 21.11
CA PRO A 128 23.43 -7.63 20.68
C PRO A 128 23.75 -8.58 19.52
N ASP A 129 24.25 -8.03 18.41
CA ASP A 129 24.65 -8.80 17.24
C ASP A 129 25.90 -8.19 16.56
N ASP A 130 26.34 -8.76 15.44
CA ASP A 130 27.56 -8.32 14.75
C ASP A 130 27.29 -7.21 13.71
N THR A 131 26.12 -6.58 13.76
CA THR A 131 25.70 -5.49 12.85
C THR A 131 25.63 -4.16 13.58
N LEU A 132 25.40 -3.08 12.82
CA LEU A 132 25.16 -1.75 13.33
C LEU A 132 23.67 -1.42 13.22
N VAL A 133 23.22 -0.47 14.04
CA VAL A 133 21.87 0.09 13.95
C VAL A 133 21.91 1.61 13.90
N GLU A 134 21.00 2.19 13.11
CA GLU A 134 20.82 3.63 13.00
C GLU A 134 19.32 3.95 13.05
N VAL A 135 18.96 4.99 13.81
CA VAL A 135 17.58 5.50 13.84
C VAL A 135 17.43 6.55 12.74
N LEU A 136 16.53 6.30 11.81
CA LEU A 136 16.24 7.19 10.69
C LEU A 136 14.84 7.78 10.81
N LYS A 137 14.70 9.03 10.38
CA LYS A 137 13.41 9.70 10.24
C LYS A 137 12.69 9.15 9.00
N GLY A 138 11.50 8.62 9.23
CA GLY A 138 10.59 8.13 8.21
C GLY A 138 9.67 9.21 7.68
N SER A 139 8.44 8.80 7.43
CA SER A 139 7.36 9.57 6.84
C SER A 139 6.60 10.37 7.91
N THR A 140 5.91 11.42 7.50
CA THR A 140 4.94 12.12 8.34
C THR A 140 3.53 11.89 7.82
N LEU A 141 2.61 11.53 8.71
CA LEU A 141 1.19 11.49 8.38
C LEU A 141 0.66 12.92 8.47
N VAL A 142 0.17 13.42 7.35
CA VAL A 142 -0.39 14.76 7.21
C VAL A 142 -1.87 14.64 6.93
N GLY A 143 -2.62 15.67 7.23
CA GLY A 143 -4.02 15.74 6.84
C GLY A 143 -4.60 17.12 6.91
N ASN A 144 -5.81 17.20 6.36
CA ASN A 144 -6.57 18.42 6.28
C ASN A 144 -8.06 18.09 6.23
N THR A 145 -8.87 19.08 6.62
CA THR A 145 -10.32 18.94 6.77
C THR A 145 -10.99 20.09 6.03
N VAL A 146 -12.00 19.78 5.21
CA VAL A 146 -12.75 20.76 4.42
C VAL A 146 -14.23 20.64 4.74
N ASN A 147 -14.86 21.76 5.04
CA ASN A 147 -16.32 21.84 5.17
C ASN A 147 -16.94 22.24 3.82
N ASN A 148 -18.10 21.67 3.51
CA ASN A 148 -18.87 22.02 2.34
C ASN A 148 -19.58 23.37 2.56
N ASN A 149 -18.82 24.46 2.41
CA ASN A 149 -19.35 25.82 2.49
C ASN A 149 -20.08 26.16 1.19
N SER A 150 -21.25 25.56 1.01
CA SER A 150 -22.12 25.71 -0.17
C SER A 150 -22.65 27.13 -0.44
N GLU A 151 -22.20 28.16 0.28
CA GLU A 151 -22.60 29.55 0.06
C GLU A 151 -21.72 30.31 -0.96
N GLY A 152 -20.68 29.68 -1.54
CA GLY A 152 -19.75 30.33 -2.47
C GLY A 152 -19.66 29.74 -3.89
N SER A 153 -20.56 28.85 -4.29
CA SER A 153 -20.52 28.16 -5.60
C SER A 153 -20.73 29.12 -6.78
N GLY A 154 -19.65 29.83 -7.17
CA GLY A 154 -19.46 30.23 -8.54
C GLY A 154 -19.25 28.96 -9.37
N SER A 155 -20.10 28.76 -10.38
CA SER A 155 -20.07 27.62 -11.30
C SER A 155 -18.63 27.20 -11.65
N ILE A 156 -18.24 25.98 -11.25
CA ILE A 156 -17.01 25.33 -11.70
C ILE A 156 -17.11 25.22 -13.23
N LYS A 157 -16.28 25.98 -13.96
CA LYS A 157 -16.06 25.71 -15.37
C LYS A 157 -15.26 24.42 -15.44
N GLU A 158 -15.86 23.37 -15.99
CA GLU A 158 -15.13 22.16 -16.40
C GLU A 158 -13.99 22.56 -17.32
N GLY A 159 -12.79 22.72 -16.75
CA GLY A 159 -11.57 22.89 -17.51
C GLY A 159 -11.21 21.54 -18.08
N SER A 160 -11.66 21.23 -19.29
CA SER A 160 -11.11 20.14 -20.08
C SER A 160 -9.61 20.41 -20.23
N GLY A 161 -8.78 19.67 -19.51
CA GLY A 161 -7.33 19.66 -19.69
C GLY A 161 -7.03 19.10 -21.07
N THR A 162 -7.02 19.96 -22.07
CA THR A 162 -6.47 19.69 -23.39
C THR A 162 -5.17 20.48 -23.47
N GLU A 163 -4.04 19.79 -23.60
CA GLU A 163 -2.73 20.38 -23.81
C GLU A 163 -2.76 21.31 -25.03
N GLY A 164 -2.32 22.56 -24.85
CA GLY A 164 -2.34 23.57 -25.90
C GLY A 164 -1.26 24.63 -25.70
N SER A 165 -0.10 24.39 -26.30
CA SER A 165 0.98 25.37 -26.47
C SER A 165 0.50 26.66 -27.14
N GLY A 166 0.94 27.82 -26.64
CA GLY A 166 0.66 29.10 -27.28
C GLY A 166 1.04 30.32 -26.44
N ALA A 167 2.27 30.80 -26.61
CA ALA A 167 2.74 32.08 -26.07
C ALA A 167 1.97 33.26 -26.69
N LYS A 168 1.52 34.21 -25.86
CA LYS A 168 1.35 35.61 -26.29
C LYS A 168 1.33 36.59 -25.11
N GLU A 169 2.21 37.58 -25.23
CA GLU A 169 2.34 38.77 -24.39
C GLU A 169 1.10 39.67 -24.44
N GLY A 170 0.80 40.35 -23.33
CA GLY A 170 -0.18 41.43 -23.28
C GLY A 170 -0.26 42.08 -21.90
N SER A 171 0.41 43.23 -21.75
CA SER A 171 0.43 44.07 -20.55
C SER A 171 -0.87 44.86 -20.35
N GLY A 172 -1.32 45.01 -19.09
CA GLY A 172 -2.34 46.00 -18.72
C GLY A 172 -2.56 46.04 -17.20
N GLY A 173 -2.00 47.06 -16.54
CA GLY A 173 -2.07 47.25 -15.09
C GLY A 173 -3.41 47.78 -14.59
N HIS A 174 -3.89 47.19 -13.50
CA HIS A 174 -4.93 47.77 -12.65
C HIS A 174 -4.60 47.47 -11.19
N GLU A 175 -4.07 48.47 -10.48
CA GLU A 175 -3.83 48.43 -9.04
C GLU A 175 -5.16 48.66 -8.30
N GLY A 176 -5.81 47.57 -7.91
CA GLY A 176 -6.96 47.57 -7.02
C GLY A 176 -6.55 47.11 -5.63
N SER A 177 -6.65 48.01 -4.65
CA SER A 177 -6.48 47.82 -3.21
C SER A 177 -7.15 46.53 -2.69
N GLY A 178 -6.37 45.47 -2.53
CA GLY A 178 -6.80 44.18 -2.00
C GLY A 178 -6.95 44.21 -0.49
N SER A 179 -8.18 44.09 -0.02
CA SER A 179 -8.47 43.67 1.36
C SER A 179 -7.99 42.22 1.48
N GLU A 180 -6.91 41.97 2.22
CA GLU A 180 -6.45 40.63 2.60
C GLU A 180 -7.57 39.95 3.38
N VAL A 181 -8.41 39.21 2.65
CA VAL A 181 -9.24 38.17 3.25
C VAL A 181 -8.25 37.10 3.68
N THR A 182 -7.83 37.16 4.94
CA THR A 182 -7.16 36.03 5.57
C THR A 182 -8.15 34.88 5.52
N HIS A 183 -7.99 33.98 4.53
CA HIS A 183 -8.66 32.69 4.48
C HIS A 183 -8.20 31.88 5.69
N GLY A 184 -8.80 32.19 6.84
CA GLY A 184 -8.64 31.50 8.10
C GLY A 184 -9.32 30.16 8.00
N GLY A 185 -8.54 29.14 7.69
CA GLY A 185 -8.98 27.76 7.60
C GLY A 185 -8.12 27.04 6.57
N ASP A 186 -7.58 25.89 6.97
CA ASP A 186 -6.92 24.91 6.09
C ASP A 186 -5.39 25.00 5.98
N THR A 187 -4.72 25.08 7.13
CA THR A 187 -3.33 24.64 7.22
C THR A 187 -3.28 23.12 7.33
N GLU A 188 -2.51 22.46 6.45
CA GLU A 188 -2.14 21.06 6.62
C GLU A 188 -1.56 20.85 8.01
N SER A 189 -1.97 19.75 8.66
CA SER A 189 -1.54 19.42 10.01
C SER A 189 -0.77 18.11 9.99
N THR A 190 0.34 18.05 10.71
CA THR A 190 1.04 16.78 10.96
C THR A 190 0.39 16.08 12.15
N TYR A 191 0.06 14.80 11.99
CA TYR A 191 -0.58 13.97 13.01
C TYR A 191 0.37 12.95 13.62
N LEU A 192 1.30 12.46 12.80
CA LEU A 192 2.26 11.43 13.15
C LEU A 192 3.59 11.67 12.42
N ALA A 193 4.70 11.31 13.03
CA ALA A 193 5.97 11.10 12.36
C ALA A 193 6.44 9.68 12.64
N THR A 194 6.99 9.01 11.64
CA THR A 194 7.52 7.67 11.82
C THR A 194 9.04 7.70 11.92
N GLY A 195 9.57 6.81 12.73
CA GLY A 195 10.99 6.47 12.78
C GLY A 195 11.18 5.02 12.40
N TYR A 196 12.35 4.68 11.88
CA TYR A 196 12.74 3.29 11.68
C TYR A 196 14.17 3.06 12.13
N VAL A 197 14.41 1.89 12.72
CA VAL A 197 15.74 1.41 13.05
C VAL A 197 16.25 0.63 11.85
N GLN A 198 17.19 1.21 11.12
CA GLN A 198 17.86 0.57 10.00
C GLN A 198 19.03 -0.26 10.51
N ARG A 199 19.03 -1.55 10.19
CA ARG A 199 20.19 -2.41 10.36
C ARG A 199 21.20 -2.12 9.24
N LEU A 200 22.47 -2.01 9.61
CA LEU A 200 23.58 -1.70 8.72
C LEU A 200 24.69 -2.73 8.94
N VAL A 201 25.31 -3.18 7.86
CA VAL A 201 26.51 -4.01 7.91
C VAL A 201 27.71 -3.15 7.58
N GLU A 202 28.72 -3.15 8.45
CA GLU A 202 29.98 -2.47 8.17
C GLU A 202 30.97 -3.44 7.49
N CYS A 203 31.31 -3.10 6.26
CA CYS A 203 32.31 -3.79 5.45
C CYS A 203 33.31 -2.75 4.96
N THR A 204 34.59 -2.90 5.33
CA THR A 204 35.70 -2.10 4.78
C THR A 204 35.53 -0.59 4.97
N GLY A 205 34.89 -0.19 6.08
CA GLY A 205 34.57 1.20 6.39
C GLY A 205 33.35 1.76 5.64
N LYS A 206 32.69 0.95 4.79
CA LYS A 206 31.39 1.27 4.18
C LYS A 206 30.26 0.66 5.00
N LYS A 207 29.20 1.43 5.23
CA LYS A 207 27.96 0.96 5.83
C LYS A 207 26.99 0.56 4.71
N ILE A 208 26.58 -0.70 4.68
CA ILE A 208 25.66 -1.24 3.69
C ILE A 208 24.34 -1.53 4.40
N PRO A 209 23.19 -1.01 3.93
CA PRO A 209 21.90 -1.23 4.58
C PRO A 209 21.43 -2.67 4.44
N VAL A 210 20.68 -3.14 5.44
CA VAL A 210 19.86 -4.35 5.33
C VAL A 210 18.53 -3.98 4.69
N CYS A 211 18.09 -4.83 3.76
CA CYS A 211 16.86 -4.73 2.97
C CYS A 211 16.05 -6.02 3.11
N GLY A 212 14.83 -6.04 2.58
CA GLY A 212 13.97 -7.21 2.61
C GLY A 212 13.05 -7.29 3.84
N PRO A 213 12.28 -8.39 3.95
CA PRO A 213 11.18 -8.49 4.89
C PRO A 213 11.54 -8.88 6.34
N GLY A 214 12.76 -9.30 6.67
CA GLY A 214 13.10 -9.84 7.98
C GLY A 214 13.29 -8.80 9.08
N SER A 215 14.38 -8.05 9.04
CA SER A 215 14.76 -7.04 10.04
C SER A 215 13.94 -5.76 9.88
N ARG A 216 12.97 -5.55 10.76
CA ARG A 216 12.11 -4.36 10.77
C ARG A 216 11.92 -3.85 12.17
N ALA A 217 11.98 -2.54 12.32
CA ALA A 217 11.62 -1.86 13.56
C ALA A 217 11.19 -0.44 13.19
N THR A 218 9.89 -0.26 12.98
CA THR A 218 9.28 1.05 12.69
C THR A 218 8.41 1.47 13.87
N PHE A 219 8.39 2.78 14.12
CA PHE A 219 7.70 3.40 15.25
C PHE A 219 6.93 4.60 14.74
N GLY A 220 5.70 4.79 15.22
CA GLY A 220 4.91 6.00 14.94
C GLY A 220 4.80 6.87 16.18
N VAL A 221 5.17 8.14 16.07
CA VAL A 221 5.16 9.14 17.15
C VAL A 221 4.05 10.16 16.90
N ASN A 222 3.15 10.33 17.87
CA ASN A 222 2.00 11.24 17.76
C ASN A 222 2.31 12.69 18.19
N GLY A 223 1.31 13.58 18.08
CA GLY A 223 1.35 14.97 18.52
C GLY A 223 1.80 15.24 19.97
N GLN A 224 1.82 14.21 20.83
CA GLN A 224 2.26 14.26 22.21
C GLN A 224 3.70 13.74 22.40
N ASN A 225 4.43 13.46 21.31
CA ASN A 225 5.76 12.84 21.31
C ASN A 225 5.80 11.45 21.99
N ARG A 226 4.72 10.67 21.85
CA ARG A 226 4.66 9.29 22.35
C ARG A 226 4.63 8.30 21.20
N ILE A 227 5.30 7.16 21.39
CA ILE A 227 5.20 6.03 20.46
C ILE A 227 3.80 5.40 20.60
N ILE A 228 3.08 5.33 19.48
CA ILE A 228 1.72 4.80 19.37
C ILE A 228 1.55 3.73 18.29
N SER A 229 2.52 3.60 17.38
CA SER A 229 2.52 2.58 16.33
C SER A 229 3.83 1.84 16.39
N LEU A 230 3.78 0.54 16.10
CA LEU A 230 4.95 -0.33 16.13
C LEU A 230 4.82 -1.39 15.05
N ASN A 231 5.87 -1.59 14.26
CA ASN A 231 6.09 -2.81 13.50
C ASN A 231 7.52 -3.30 13.76
N TRP A 232 7.65 -4.40 14.49
CA TRP A 232 8.93 -4.88 14.96
C TRP A 232 9.10 -6.37 14.68
N ARG A 233 10.22 -6.74 14.07
CA ARG A 233 10.68 -8.12 13.87
C ARG A 233 12.20 -8.10 13.79
N TRP A 234 12.86 -8.88 14.64
CA TRP A 234 14.31 -8.89 14.69
C TRP A 234 14.86 -10.26 15.07
N LYS A 235 15.90 -10.69 14.36
CA LYS A 235 16.73 -11.85 14.70
C LYS A 235 18.18 -11.41 14.79
N PRO A 236 18.92 -11.66 15.88
CA PRO A 236 20.32 -11.24 15.98
C PRO A 236 21.15 -11.92 14.88
N ALA A 237 22.02 -11.16 14.24
CA ALA A 237 22.86 -11.64 13.14
C ALA A 237 24.33 -11.83 13.55
N LYS A 238 24.90 -13.02 13.31
CA LYS A 238 26.30 -13.35 13.63
C LYS A 238 27.09 -13.72 12.39
N LYS A 239 28.34 -13.26 12.28
CA LYS A 239 29.20 -13.60 11.15
C LYS A 239 29.41 -15.12 11.07
N THR A 240 29.15 -15.71 9.90
CA THR A 240 29.34 -17.16 9.70
C THR A 240 30.79 -17.54 9.38
N GLY A 241 31.62 -16.54 9.02
CA GLY A 241 32.96 -16.76 8.45
C GLY A 241 32.94 -17.02 6.94
N GLN A 242 31.77 -17.16 6.33
CA GLN A 242 31.60 -17.23 4.89
C GLN A 242 31.65 -15.82 4.28
N TYR A 243 32.25 -15.72 3.10
CA TYR A 243 32.31 -14.49 2.30
C TYR A 243 31.89 -14.77 0.86
N ILE A 244 31.13 -13.85 0.28
CA ILE A 244 30.70 -13.90 -1.11
C ILE A 244 31.50 -12.85 -1.88
N LYS A 245 32.26 -13.31 -2.87
CA LYS A 245 32.94 -12.42 -3.80
C LYS A 245 31.91 -11.89 -4.81
N PRO A 246 31.77 -10.55 -4.96
CA PRO A 246 30.93 -9.99 -6.00
C PRO A 246 31.32 -10.51 -7.38
N TRP A 247 30.32 -10.82 -8.22
CA TRP A 247 30.56 -11.11 -9.62
C TRP A 247 31.22 -9.92 -10.32
N ASP A 248 31.95 -10.22 -11.40
CA ASP A 248 32.37 -9.15 -12.29
C ASP A 248 31.15 -8.47 -12.91
N ARG A 249 31.31 -7.18 -13.19
CA ARG A 249 30.21 -6.32 -13.65
C ARG A 249 29.55 -6.86 -14.92
N GLU A 250 30.34 -7.37 -15.86
CA GLU A 250 29.83 -7.89 -17.14
C GLU A 250 28.99 -9.15 -16.93
N TYR A 251 29.44 -10.04 -16.06
CA TYR A 251 28.72 -11.25 -15.69
C TYR A 251 27.41 -10.93 -14.97
N PHE A 252 27.43 -10.01 -13.99
CA PHE A 252 26.20 -9.61 -13.29
C PHE A 252 25.15 -9.02 -14.24
N ILE A 253 25.57 -8.14 -15.16
CA ILE A 253 24.67 -7.60 -16.18
C ILE A 253 24.07 -8.72 -17.01
N LYS A 254 24.91 -9.64 -17.51
CA LYS A 254 24.43 -10.79 -18.31
C LYS A 254 23.39 -11.61 -17.54
N HIS A 255 23.65 -11.88 -16.27
CA HIS A 255 22.75 -12.63 -15.39
C HIS A 255 21.39 -11.93 -15.22
N VAL A 256 21.39 -10.63 -14.89
CA VAL A 256 20.15 -9.84 -14.77
C VAL A 256 19.39 -9.78 -16.09
N LYS A 257 20.07 -9.55 -17.22
CA LYS A 257 19.44 -9.52 -18.53
C LYS A 257 18.76 -10.84 -18.87
N GLN A 258 19.41 -11.97 -18.55
CA GLN A 258 18.83 -13.30 -18.76
C GLN A 258 17.62 -13.54 -17.85
N ALA A 259 17.70 -13.17 -16.58
CA ALA A 259 16.59 -13.32 -15.63
C ALA A 259 15.38 -12.46 -16.00
N LEU A 260 15.60 -11.33 -16.67
CA LEU A 260 14.55 -10.42 -17.12
C LEU A 260 14.15 -10.64 -18.58
N GLU A 261 14.75 -11.59 -19.31
CA GLU A 261 14.54 -11.76 -20.75
C GLU A 261 13.07 -12.07 -21.09
N ALA A 262 12.46 -13.03 -20.40
CA ALA A 262 11.05 -13.39 -20.60
C ALA A 262 10.14 -12.17 -20.40
N LYS A 263 10.35 -11.43 -19.30
CA LYS A 263 9.55 -10.25 -18.98
C LYS A 263 9.83 -9.09 -19.94
N ALA A 264 11.06 -8.93 -20.42
CA ALA A 264 11.43 -7.94 -21.42
C ALA A 264 10.71 -8.23 -22.75
N VAL A 265 10.60 -9.50 -23.16
CA VAL A 265 9.85 -9.90 -24.36
C VAL A 265 8.37 -9.52 -24.24
N GLU A 266 7.76 -9.79 -23.10
CA GLU A 266 6.35 -9.45 -22.84
C GLU A 266 6.09 -7.93 -22.82
N SER A 267 7.07 -7.16 -22.36
CA SER A 267 6.95 -5.71 -22.15
C SER A 267 7.59 -4.85 -23.25
N ASN A 268 8.15 -5.46 -24.30
CA ASN A 268 8.93 -4.78 -25.34
C ASN A 268 10.14 -3.99 -24.79
N GLY A 269 10.77 -4.56 -23.77
CA GLY A 269 12.03 -4.13 -23.20
C GLY A 269 11.90 -3.50 -21.82
N ILE A 270 13.03 -3.54 -21.09
CA ILE A 270 13.15 -3.05 -19.72
C ILE A 270 14.38 -2.16 -19.63
N LYS A 271 14.26 -1.01 -18.96
CA LYS A 271 15.35 -0.12 -18.59
C LYS A 271 15.62 -0.23 -17.10
N ILE A 272 16.82 -0.66 -16.74
CA ILE A 272 17.32 -0.57 -15.36
C ILE A 272 17.79 0.86 -15.13
N TYR A 273 17.25 1.52 -14.10
CA TYR A 273 17.58 2.92 -13.80
C TYR A 273 18.29 3.10 -12.46
N HIS A 274 18.27 2.10 -11.58
CA HIS A 274 18.99 2.16 -10.30
C HIS A 274 19.39 0.77 -9.81
N VAL A 275 20.60 0.67 -9.25
CA VAL A 275 21.10 -0.53 -8.57
C VAL A 275 21.81 -0.09 -7.31
N ASP A 276 21.43 -0.66 -6.18
CA ASP A 276 22.19 -0.50 -4.94
C ASP A 276 22.56 -1.85 -4.32
N ALA A 277 23.63 -1.84 -3.52
CA ALA A 277 24.03 -3.00 -2.74
C ALA A 277 23.34 -2.93 -1.37
N CYS A 278 22.74 -4.05 -0.96
CA CYS A 278 22.17 -4.20 0.36
C CYS A 278 22.39 -5.62 0.89
N TYR A 279 22.12 -5.83 2.17
CA TYR A 279 22.06 -7.15 2.77
C TYR A 279 20.60 -7.60 2.82
N TYR A 280 20.23 -8.64 2.07
CA TYR A 280 18.88 -9.16 2.08
C TYR A 280 18.62 -10.00 3.33
N ASP A 281 17.56 -9.64 4.05
CA ASP A 281 17.00 -10.40 5.15
C ASP A 281 15.62 -10.94 4.74
N SER A 282 15.56 -12.23 4.40
CA SER A 282 14.30 -12.94 4.16
C SER A 282 13.44 -13.08 5.43
N GLY A 283 14.06 -12.93 6.61
CA GLY A 283 13.49 -13.29 7.90
C GLY A 283 13.67 -14.75 8.27
N ASP A 284 14.36 -15.53 7.44
CA ASP A 284 14.58 -16.97 7.63
C ASP A 284 15.88 -17.24 8.39
N SER A 285 16.96 -17.61 7.72
CA SER A 285 18.19 -18.13 8.36
C SER A 285 19.42 -17.27 8.13
N PHE A 286 19.46 -16.41 7.10
CA PHE A 286 20.66 -15.65 6.75
C PHE A 286 20.40 -14.17 6.43
N LEU A 287 21.43 -13.34 6.68
CA LEU A 287 21.62 -12.07 5.97
C LEU A 287 22.71 -12.27 4.94
N GLN A 288 22.39 -11.96 3.68
CA GLN A 288 23.32 -12.16 2.56
C GLN A 288 23.42 -10.93 1.67
N PRO A 289 24.60 -10.62 1.13
CA PRO A 289 24.78 -9.47 0.24
C PRO A 289 24.09 -9.71 -1.11
N VAL A 290 23.33 -8.72 -1.55
CA VAL A 290 22.58 -8.72 -2.82
C VAL A 290 22.74 -7.38 -3.53
N TYR A 291 22.45 -7.39 -4.83
CA TYR A 291 22.07 -6.18 -5.55
C TYR A 291 20.55 -6.05 -5.58
N ARG A 292 20.04 -4.90 -5.15
CA ARG A 292 18.65 -4.51 -5.33
C ARG A 292 18.55 -3.70 -6.61
N VAL A 293 17.80 -4.23 -7.57
CA VAL A 293 17.70 -3.74 -8.93
C VAL A 293 16.33 -3.14 -9.15
N PHE A 294 16.31 -1.89 -9.60
CA PHE A 294 15.12 -1.15 -9.97
C PHE A 294 15.12 -0.92 -11.48
N GLY A 295 14.01 -1.23 -12.11
CA GLY A 295 13.84 -1.03 -13.54
C GLY A 295 12.42 -0.66 -13.90
N GLU A 296 12.27 -0.23 -15.14
CA GLU A 296 11.00 0.15 -15.72
C GLU A 296 10.84 -0.39 -17.13
N THR A 297 9.61 -0.64 -17.59
CA THR A 297 9.39 -1.06 -18.98
C THR A 297 9.44 0.15 -19.91
N TYR A 298 9.82 -0.05 -21.16
CA TYR A 298 9.77 1.04 -22.13
C TYR A 298 8.32 1.41 -22.45
N ALA A 299 8.01 2.70 -22.39
CA ALA A 299 6.79 3.22 -22.99
C ALA A 299 6.83 2.92 -24.51
N GLN A 300 5.88 2.09 -24.97
CA GLN A 300 5.72 1.85 -26.41
C GLN A 300 5.18 3.14 -27.04
N GLU A 301 6.06 3.86 -27.74
CA GLU A 301 5.82 5.11 -28.49
C GLU A 301 5.89 6.41 -27.66
N LYS A 302 6.72 7.37 -28.11
CA LYS A 302 6.90 8.71 -27.50
C LYS A 302 5.62 9.55 -27.38
N ASN A 303 4.51 9.11 -27.96
CA ASN A 303 3.24 9.82 -27.99
C ASN A 303 2.14 9.14 -27.15
N LYS A 304 2.44 8.04 -26.45
CA LYS A 304 1.50 7.41 -25.52
C LYS A 304 1.99 7.58 -24.09
N THR A 305 1.12 8.11 -23.25
CA THR A 305 1.27 8.18 -21.79
C THR A 305 1.03 6.80 -21.17
N THR A 306 1.73 5.77 -21.66
CA THR A 306 1.68 4.44 -21.03
C THR A 306 2.58 4.47 -19.79
N ASP A 307 2.00 4.27 -18.61
CA ASP A 307 2.68 3.98 -17.35
C ASP A 307 3.73 2.86 -17.52
N THR A 308 4.99 3.26 -17.41
CA THR A 308 6.11 2.32 -17.34
C THR A 308 5.99 1.43 -16.09
N PHE A 309 6.23 0.13 -16.22
CA PHE A 309 6.27 -0.82 -15.10
C PHE A 309 7.30 -0.32 -14.13
N ARG A 310 7.16 -0.65 -12.85
CA ARG A 310 8.32 -0.65 -11.98
C ARG A 310 8.55 -2.02 -11.42
N LEU A 311 9.74 -2.54 -11.71
CA LEU A 311 10.24 -3.77 -11.13
C LEU A 311 11.18 -3.43 -9.97
N LEU A 312 11.01 -4.19 -8.90
CA LEU A 312 11.96 -4.30 -7.80
C LEU A 312 12.35 -5.77 -7.68
N LYS A 313 13.64 -6.07 -7.87
CA LYS A 313 14.18 -7.42 -7.76
C LYS A 313 15.45 -7.44 -6.93
N TYR A 314 15.72 -8.58 -6.29
CA TYR A 314 16.91 -8.82 -5.50
C TYR A 314 17.71 -9.93 -6.18
N TYR A 315 18.96 -9.67 -6.50
CA TYR A 315 19.86 -10.63 -7.12
C TYR A 315 21.05 -10.90 -6.20
N PRO A 316 21.51 -12.16 -6.09
CA PRO A 316 22.71 -12.46 -5.32
C PRO A 316 23.89 -11.67 -5.89
N ILE A 317 24.76 -11.19 -5.00
CA ILE A 317 25.90 -10.39 -5.46
C ILE A 317 26.99 -11.24 -6.14
N GLY A 318 26.99 -12.53 -5.85
CA GLY A 318 27.99 -13.50 -6.29
C GLY A 318 27.57 -14.93 -5.96
N GLU A 319 28.43 -15.89 -6.33
CA GLU A 319 28.21 -17.30 -6.05
C GLU A 319 28.27 -17.61 -4.54
N GLY A 320 27.55 -18.65 -4.12
CA GLY A 320 27.55 -19.12 -2.73
C GLY A 320 26.56 -18.40 -1.82
N SER A 321 25.56 -17.70 -2.36
CA SER A 321 24.44 -17.17 -1.57
C SER A 321 23.70 -18.33 -0.88
N PRO A 322 23.58 -18.34 0.47
CA PRO A 322 22.96 -19.45 1.20
C PRO A 322 21.44 -19.59 1.00
N GLU A 323 20.75 -18.51 0.59
CA GLU A 323 19.31 -18.52 0.34
C GLU A 323 19.00 -18.02 -1.07
N SER A 324 17.95 -18.56 -1.70
CA SER A 324 17.45 -18.01 -2.96
C SER A 324 16.83 -16.63 -2.72
N THR A 325 17.17 -15.65 -3.57
CA THR A 325 16.53 -14.33 -3.57
C THR A 325 15.39 -14.24 -4.59
N GLU A 326 15.22 -15.26 -5.43
CA GLU A 326 14.28 -15.24 -6.56
C GLU A 326 12.84 -15.63 -6.19
N GLU A 327 12.60 -16.18 -4.99
CA GLU A 327 11.32 -16.81 -4.61
C GLU A 327 10.41 -15.97 -3.69
N GLY A 328 10.72 -14.70 -3.46
CA GLY A 328 9.91 -13.84 -2.58
C GLY A 328 8.66 -13.24 -3.24
N HIS A 329 7.53 -13.94 -3.15
CA HIS A 329 6.15 -13.42 -3.34
C HIS A 329 5.53 -13.30 -4.74
N SER A 330 5.98 -14.08 -5.73
CA SER A 330 4.95 -14.64 -6.63
C SER A 330 4.28 -15.74 -5.82
N SER A 331 3.17 -15.44 -5.15
CA SER A 331 2.26 -16.52 -4.84
C SER A 331 1.81 -17.05 -6.20
N ASP A 332 2.49 -18.08 -6.70
CA ASP A 332 2.01 -18.93 -7.77
C ASP A 332 0.77 -19.64 -7.22
N VAL A 333 -0.30 -18.87 -7.05
CA VAL A 333 -1.65 -19.36 -7.13
C VAL A 333 -1.75 -19.73 -8.59
N GLU A 334 -1.53 -21.03 -8.90
CA GLU A 334 -2.01 -21.61 -10.15
C GLU A 334 -3.35 -20.97 -10.43
N ALA A 335 -3.47 -20.29 -11.56
CA ALA A 335 -4.72 -19.68 -11.97
C ALA A 335 -5.77 -20.79 -11.93
N ILE A 336 -6.59 -20.81 -10.88
CA ILE A 336 -7.73 -21.71 -10.80
C ILE A 336 -8.58 -21.28 -11.99
N GLU A 337 -8.63 -22.11 -13.04
CA GLU A 337 -9.61 -21.96 -14.11
C GLU A 337 -10.99 -22.03 -13.45
N TYR A 338 -11.54 -20.87 -13.10
CA TYR A 338 -12.89 -20.82 -12.57
C TYR A 338 -13.87 -21.02 -13.72
N PRO A 339 -14.83 -21.95 -13.57
CA PRO A 339 -15.86 -22.13 -14.57
C PRO A 339 -16.71 -20.86 -14.67
N ALA A 340 -16.89 -20.38 -15.89
CA ALA A 340 -17.88 -19.37 -16.22
C ALA A 340 -19.28 -19.96 -15.95
N ASP A 341 -19.79 -19.89 -14.71
CA ASP A 341 -21.22 -19.89 -14.36
C ASP A 341 -21.41 -19.88 -12.82
N ALA A 342 -21.47 -18.67 -12.23
CA ALA A 342 -21.74 -18.45 -10.81
C ALA A 342 -23.25 -18.40 -10.50
N ASN A 343 -24.00 -19.45 -10.84
CA ASN A 343 -25.46 -19.52 -10.63
C ASN A 343 -25.96 -20.79 -9.90
N GLN A 344 -25.18 -21.34 -8.96
CA GLN A 344 -25.65 -22.42 -8.09
C GLN A 344 -25.59 -22.06 -6.60
N GLN A 345 -26.76 -21.78 -6.03
CA GLN A 345 -26.98 -21.76 -4.59
C GLN A 345 -26.89 -23.18 -4.01
N PRO A 346 -26.27 -23.40 -2.84
CA PRO A 346 -26.39 -24.66 -2.12
C PRO A 346 -27.63 -24.66 -1.22
N GLY A 347 -28.64 -25.45 -1.61
CA GLY A 347 -29.70 -25.91 -0.72
C GLY A 347 -29.26 -27.16 0.03
N GLY A 348 -29.48 -27.22 1.35
CA GLY A 348 -29.16 -28.40 2.15
C GLY A 348 -29.51 -28.28 3.62
N THR A 349 -30.73 -28.67 3.97
CA THR A 349 -31.26 -28.82 5.33
C THR A 349 -30.76 -30.11 6.00
N GLY A 350 -30.28 -30.03 7.24
CA GLY A 350 -29.99 -31.22 8.06
C GLY A 350 -29.76 -30.87 9.53
N ALA A 351 -30.84 -30.78 10.32
CA ALA A 351 -30.78 -30.56 11.76
C ALA A 351 -30.58 -31.88 12.51
N SER A 352 -29.55 -31.94 13.36
CA SER A 352 -29.39 -33.01 14.37
C SER A 352 -29.31 -32.38 15.75
N GLN A 353 -30.30 -32.68 16.60
CA GLN A 353 -30.40 -32.20 17.97
C GLN A 353 -29.58 -33.10 18.91
N VAL A 354 -28.61 -32.52 19.60
CA VAL A 354 -27.98 -33.13 20.78
C VAL A 354 -28.18 -32.19 21.97
N ALA A 355 -28.98 -32.63 22.93
CA ALA A 355 -29.18 -31.95 24.20
C ALA A 355 -27.96 -32.15 25.10
N ARG A 356 -27.34 -31.04 25.54
CA ARG A 356 -26.36 -31.03 26.64
C ARG A 356 -26.73 -29.95 27.64
N SER A 357 -26.68 -30.32 28.91
CA SER A 357 -26.99 -29.51 30.09
C SER A 357 -26.09 -28.27 30.18
N LEU A 358 -26.69 -27.10 30.36
CA LEU A 358 -26.03 -25.79 30.41
C LEU A 358 -25.90 -25.29 31.85
N ASN A 359 -24.67 -24.96 32.24
CA ASN A 359 -24.39 -24.04 33.35
C ASN A 359 -24.69 -22.61 32.86
N TYR A 360 -25.58 -21.90 33.56
CA TYR A 360 -26.14 -20.60 33.13
C TYR A 360 -25.10 -19.47 33.00
N PHE A 361 -23.96 -19.55 33.70
CA PHE A 361 -22.90 -18.54 33.64
C PHE A 361 -21.85 -18.80 32.54
N ASP A 362 -21.49 -20.06 32.24
CA ASP A 362 -20.65 -20.40 31.08
C ASP A 362 -21.40 -20.23 29.75
N ALA A 363 -22.74 -20.29 29.79
CA ALA A 363 -23.58 -20.07 28.63
C ALA A 363 -23.50 -18.63 28.09
N ARG A 364 -23.25 -17.62 28.92
CA ARG A 364 -23.30 -16.21 28.47
C ARG A 364 -22.02 -15.75 27.76
N SER A 365 -20.86 -16.27 28.16
CA SER A 365 -19.60 -16.09 27.43
C SER A 365 -19.57 -16.93 26.14
N THR A 366 -20.16 -18.14 26.16
CA THR A 366 -20.22 -19.02 24.99
C THR A 366 -21.36 -18.69 24.00
N LEU A 367 -22.38 -17.93 24.39
CA LEU A 367 -23.45 -17.48 23.47
C LEU A 367 -22.97 -16.38 22.51
N ARG A 368 -21.99 -15.54 22.88
CA ARG A 368 -21.28 -14.70 21.88
C ARG A 368 -20.33 -15.51 20.99
N GLN A 369 -19.82 -16.66 21.46
CA GLN A 369 -19.06 -17.61 20.64
C GLN A 369 -19.94 -18.44 19.66
N ARG A 370 -21.26 -18.49 19.85
CA ARG A 370 -22.21 -18.98 18.83
C ARG A 370 -22.77 -17.86 17.93
N GLY A 371 -22.12 -16.68 17.95
CA GLY A 371 -22.54 -15.42 17.34
C GLY A 371 -22.53 -15.46 15.82
N ILE A 372 -23.71 -15.20 15.25
CA ILE A 372 -23.89 -14.95 13.81
C ILE A 372 -22.97 -13.77 13.45
N LYS A 373 -21.92 -14.06 12.67
CA LYS A 373 -21.05 -13.01 12.15
C LYS A 373 -21.83 -12.20 11.11
N THR A 374 -21.63 -10.88 11.10
CA THR A 374 -22.18 -10.03 10.04
C THR A 374 -21.64 -10.49 8.70
N ASN A 375 -22.53 -10.67 7.72
CA ASN A 375 -22.12 -10.96 6.35
C ASN A 375 -21.67 -9.67 5.67
N VAL A 376 -20.48 -9.67 5.08
CA VAL A 376 -19.93 -8.54 4.33
C VAL A 376 -19.63 -9.00 2.92
N THR A 377 -20.31 -8.41 1.93
CA THR A 377 -20.09 -8.73 0.52
C THR A 377 -18.87 -7.98 -0.02
N VAL A 378 -18.04 -8.70 -0.77
CA VAL A 378 -16.78 -8.17 -1.32
C VAL A 378 -16.81 -8.25 -2.84
N GLY A 379 -16.44 -7.15 -3.49
CA GLY A 379 -16.20 -7.07 -4.93
C GLY A 379 -14.74 -6.79 -5.23
N ARG A 380 -14.19 -7.49 -6.24
CA ARG A 380 -12.83 -7.27 -6.75
C ARG A 380 -12.90 -7.03 -8.24
N TYR A 381 -12.32 -5.93 -8.71
CA TYR A 381 -12.31 -5.55 -10.11
C TYR A 381 -10.89 -5.31 -10.58
N VAL A 382 -10.46 -6.03 -11.60
CA VAL A 382 -9.07 -6.01 -12.08
C VAL A 382 -9.04 -5.45 -13.49
N THR A 383 -8.11 -4.55 -13.79
CA THR A 383 -7.89 -4.03 -15.14
C THR A 383 -7.72 -5.16 -16.14
N ARG A 384 -8.37 -5.02 -17.30
CA ARG A 384 -8.43 -6.05 -18.33
C ARG A 384 -7.32 -5.85 -19.37
N ASN A 385 -6.87 -6.95 -19.96
CA ASN A 385 -5.93 -6.97 -21.09
C ASN A 385 -4.60 -6.26 -20.81
N ASP A 386 -4.13 -6.31 -19.56
CA ASP A 386 -2.84 -5.75 -19.21
C ASP A 386 -1.74 -6.78 -19.43
N THR A 387 -1.10 -6.77 -20.60
CA THR A 387 -0.09 -7.81 -20.90
C THR A 387 1.14 -7.76 -20.00
N VAL A 388 1.32 -6.73 -19.18
CA VAL A 388 2.53 -6.52 -18.37
C VAL A 388 2.29 -6.76 -16.87
N TYR A 389 1.14 -6.36 -16.33
CA TYR A 389 0.82 -6.42 -14.88
C TYR A 389 -0.38 -7.28 -14.54
N GLN A 390 -0.99 -7.98 -15.50
CA GLN A 390 -2.17 -8.78 -15.21
C GLN A 390 -1.91 -9.77 -14.07
N GLY A 391 -0.73 -10.40 -14.05
CA GLY A 391 -0.33 -11.36 -13.03
C GLY A 391 -0.30 -10.73 -11.64
N GLU A 392 0.37 -9.60 -11.50
CA GLU A 392 0.50 -8.85 -10.25
C GLU A 392 -0.86 -8.34 -9.74
N PHE A 393 -1.70 -7.78 -10.61
CA PHE A 393 -3.04 -7.35 -10.23
C PHE A 393 -3.91 -8.53 -9.77
N LEU A 394 -3.85 -9.67 -10.47
CA LEU A 394 -4.57 -10.88 -10.07
C LEU A 394 -4.03 -11.44 -8.75
N ALA A 395 -2.72 -11.44 -8.55
CA ALA A 395 -2.08 -11.89 -7.32
C ALA A 395 -2.52 -11.02 -6.13
N ASN A 396 -2.52 -9.70 -6.27
CA ASN A 396 -3.02 -8.79 -5.24
C ASN A 396 -4.51 -8.99 -4.96
N ALA A 397 -5.35 -9.05 -5.98
CA ALA A 397 -6.78 -9.28 -5.82
C ALA A 397 -7.07 -10.62 -5.12
N ASN A 398 -6.35 -11.68 -5.47
CA ASN A 398 -6.48 -12.99 -4.83
C ASN A 398 -5.92 -13.01 -3.41
N GLY A 399 -4.75 -12.41 -3.19
CA GLY A 399 -4.15 -12.26 -1.87
C GLY A 399 -5.05 -11.47 -0.91
N PHE A 400 -5.70 -10.42 -1.41
CA PHE A 400 -6.70 -9.63 -0.68
C PHE A 400 -7.87 -10.50 -0.21
N TRP A 401 -8.50 -11.25 -1.11
CA TRP A 401 -9.59 -12.16 -0.75
C TRP A 401 -9.14 -13.25 0.23
N ASN A 402 -8.01 -13.89 -0.05
CA ASN A 402 -7.47 -14.96 0.79
C ASN A 402 -7.22 -14.46 2.22
N ASN A 403 -6.73 -13.24 2.40
CA ASN A 403 -6.53 -12.67 3.74
C ASN A 403 -7.85 -12.29 4.41
N LEU A 404 -8.86 -11.79 3.68
CA LEU A 404 -10.19 -11.58 4.26
C LEU A 404 -10.82 -12.89 4.74
N ALA A 405 -10.74 -13.94 3.92
CA ALA A 405 -11.40 -15.22 4.17
C ALA A 405 -10.70 -16.07 5.25
N ASN A 406 -9.36 -16.07 5.27
CA ASN A 406 -8.58 -17.00 6.10
C ASN A 406 -8.07 -16.38 7.41
N THR A 407 -8.20 -15.07 7.60
CA THR A 407 -7.76 -14.44 8.84
C THR A 407 -8.67 -14.86 10.00
N SER A 408 -8.03 -15.37 11.05
CA SER A 408 -8.68 -15.75 12.30
C SER A 408 -7.94 -15.10 13.47
N PRO A 409 -8.65 -14.55 14.47
CA PRO A 409 -10.11 -14.43 14.54
C PRO A 409 -10.65 -13.31 13.64
N SER A 410 -11.75 -13.56 12.92
CA SER A 410 -12.49 -12.50 12.20
C SER A 410 -13.88 -12.29 12.81
N PRO A 411 -14.31 -11.04 13.08
CA PRO A 411 -15.64 -10.72 13.58
C PRO A 411 -16.72 -10.80 12.48
N VAL A 412 -16.31 -10.98 11.22
CA VAL A 412 -17.15 -10.92 10.03
C VAL A 412 -17.13 -12.24 9.27
N ASN A 413 -18.20 -12.53 8.56
CA ASN A 413 -18.23 -13.55 7.51
C ASN A 413 -18.14 -12.84 6.15
N PHE A 414 -16.97 -12.86 5.53
CA PHE A 414 -16.79 -12.27 4.21
C PHE A 414 -17.40 -13.16 3.13
N ILE A 415 -18.09 -12.57 2.16
CA ILE A 415 -18.69 -13.24 1.03
C ILE A 415 -18.01 -12.72 -0.24
N ASN A 416 -17.38 -13.59 -1.01
CA ASN A 416 -16.82 -13.27 -2.32
C ASN A 416 -17.96 -13.12 -3.33
N SER A 417 -18.59 -11.95 -3.35
CA SER A 417 -19.79 -11.71 -4.14
C SER A 417 -19.47 -11.44 -5.60
N GLN A 418 -18.35 -10.77 -5.88
CA GLN A 418 -18.00 -10.35 -7.24
C GLN A 418 -16.50 -10.43 -7.47
N TYR A 419 -16.10 -10.99 -8.62
CA TYR A 419 -14.73 -10.95 -9.12
C TYR A 419 -14.79 -10.82 -10.64
N TYR A 420 -14.53 -9.61 -11.15
CA TYR A 420 -14.71 -9.29 -12.57
C TYR A 420 -13.52 -8.56 -13.13
N TRP A 421 -13.40 -8.61 -14.46
CA TRP A 421 -12.64 -7.59 -15.18
C TRP A 421 -13.32 -6.23 -14.99
N ALA A 422 -12.52 -5.22 -14.71
CA ALA A 422 -12.99 -3.85 -14.59
C ALA A 422 -13.46 -3.35 -15.96
N GLU A 423 -14.60 -2.65 -15.99
CA GLU A 423 -15.08 -1.91 -17.16
C GLU A 423 -15.72 -0.61 -16.67
N PRO A 424 -15.73 0.48 -17.46
CA PRO A 424 -16.24 1.77 -16.98
C PRO A 424 -17.72 1.71 -16.56
N ARG A 425 -18.53 0.89 -17.26
CA ARG A 425 -19.96 0.70 -16.93
C ARG A 425 -20.18 0.19 -15.51
N LEU A 426 -19.25 -0.59 -14.94
CA LEU A 426 -19.38 -1.14 -13.59
C LEU A 426 -19.27 -0.07 -12.49
N TYR A 427 -18.65 1.07 -12.82
CA TYR A 427 -18.48 2.22 -11.92
C TYR A 427 -19.52 3.31 -12.20
N GLY A 428 -19.97 3.45 -13.44
CA GLY A 428 -20.98 4.43 -13.84
C GLY A 428 -22.39 3.83 -13.93
N THR A 429 -22.81 3.54 -15.15
CA THR A 429 -24.21 3.21 -15.50
C THR A 429 -24.77 1.96 -14.83
N GLU A 430 -23.93 0.99 -14.47
CA GLU A 430 -24.33 -0.27 -13.85
C GLU A 430 -23.80 -0.43 -12.42
N ALA A 431 -23.33 0.66 -11.81
CA ALA A 431 -22.77 0.64 -10.47
C ALA A 431 -23.66 -0.03 -9.42
N ASN A 432 -24.98 0.21 -9.45
CA ASN A 432 -25.93 -0.39 -8.51
C ASN A 432 -26.11 -1.92 -8.68
N THR A 433 -25.61 -2.50 -9.77
CA THR A 433 -25.52 -3.95 -9.95
C THR A 433 -24.14 -4.48 -9.55
N PHE A 434 -23.09 -3.66 -9.70
CA PHE A 434 -21.70 -4.06 -9.47
C PHE A 434 -21.06 -3.34 -8.27
N VAL A 435 -20.26 -2.31 -8.51
CA VAL A 435 -19.38 -1.68 -7.49
C VAL A 435 -20.20 -1.16 -6.31
N ASN A 436 -21.35 -0.56 -6.56
CA ASN A 436 -22.23 -0.05 -5.51
C ASN A 436 -23.09 -1.14 -4.85
N SER A 437 -23.12 -2.38 -5.31
CA SER A 437 -24.00 -3.43 -4.76
C SER A 437 -23.35 -4.31 -3.68
N VAL A 438 -22.04 -4.18 -3.48
CA VAL A 438 -21.27 -4.88 -2.44
C VAL A 438 -20.86 -3.93 -1.31
N ASN A 439 -20.41 -4.44 -0.16
CA ASN A 439 -20.01 -3.63 0.98
C ASN A 439 -18.58 -3.07 0.91
N LEU A 440 -17.65 -3.87 0.39
CA LEU A 440 -16.23 -3.54 0.26
C LEU A 440 -15.76 -3.83 -1.16
N VAL A 441 -15.10 -2.85 -1.78
CA VAL A 441 -14.54 -2.98 -3.13
C VAL A 441 -13.03 -2.82 -3.11
N LEU A 442 -12.34 -3.69 -3.84
CA LEU A 442 -10.97 -3.49 -4.32
C LEU A 442 -10.98 -3.33 -5.84
N THR A 443 -10.35 -2.26 -6.32
CA THR A 443 -10.04 -2.03 -7.73
C THR A 443 -8.51 -2.07 -7.92
N GLU A 444 -8.03 -2.96 -8.78
CA GLU A 444 -6.62 -3.07 -9.17
C GLU A 444 -6.46 -2.54 -10.60
N SER A 445 -5.73 -1.44 -10.78
CA SER A 445 -5.66 -0.74 -12.06
C SER A 445 -4.48 0.22 -12.19
N HIS A 446 -4.19 0.68 -13.41
CA HIS A 446 -3.40 1.91 -13.62
C HIS A 446 -4.17 3.14 -13.21
N GLY A 447 -3.46 4.23 -12.97
CA GLY A 447 -4.08 5.45 -12.50
C GLY A 447 -3.32 6.72 -12.83
N ALA A 448 -4.06 7.81 -12.71
CA ALA A 448 -3.57 9.17 -12.72
C ALA A 448 -4.43 9.98 -11.75
N TYR A 449 -4.19 11.29 -11.67
CA TYR A 449 -4.95 12.17 -10.76
C TYR A 449 -6.45 12.08 -11.05
N HIS A 450 -7.20 11.54 -10.08
CA HIS A 450 -8.65 11.35 -10.17
C HIS A 450 -9.11 10.47 -11.35
N LEU A 451 -8.27 9.55 -11.79
CA LEU A 451 -8.55 8.69 -12.92
C LEU A 451 -7.94 7.30 -12.71
N PHE A 452 -8.62 6.26 -13.16
CA PHE A 452 -8.02 4.95 -13.32
C PHE A 452 -8.43 4.27 -14.63
N SER A 453 -7.53 3.49 -15.22
CA SER A 453 -7.76 2.76 -16.47
C SER A 453 -8.40 1.42 -16.18
N THR A 454 -9.47 1.06 -16.89
CA THR A 454 -10.03 -0.30 -16.81
C THR A 454 -9.53 -1.22 -17.92
N TYR A 455 -8.79 -0.68 -18.90
CA TYR A 455 -8.25 -1.41 -20.03
C TYR A 455 -6.77 -1.12 -20.24
N ALA A 456 -5.95 -2.12 -19.94
CA ALA A 456 -4.50 -2.05 -19.98
C ALA A 456 -3.96 -0.75 -19.36
N ASP A 457 -2.73 -0.44 -19.66
CA ASP A 457 -2.12 0.85 -19.40
C ASP A 457 -2.36 1.83 -20.56
N SER A 458 -3.63 2.18 -20.79
CA SER A 458 -3.98 3.01 -21.95
C SER A 458 -4.24 4.47 -21.61
N GLY A 459 -4.35 4.84 -20.32
CA GLY A 459 -4.54 6.20 -19.75
C GLY A 459 -5.75 7.01 -20.25
N SER A 460 -6.32 6.64 -21.39
CA SER A 460 -7.21 7.43 -22.24
C SER A 460 -8.32 6.57 -22.87
N PHE A 461 -8.15 5.24 -22.90
CA PHE A 461 -9.14 4.31 -23.43
C PHE A 461 -9.81 3.58 -22.27
N GLU A 462 -11.13 3.69 -22.18
CA GLU A 462 -11.92 3.06 -21.11
C GLU A 462 -11.40 3.36 -19.70
N ALA A 463 -11.07 4.63 -19.47
CA ALA A 463 -10.79 5.14 -18.15
C ALA A 463 -12.07 5.51 -17.40
N VAL A 464 -11.98 5.53 -16.08
CA VAL A 464 -13.00 6.05 -15.18
C VAL A 464 -12.44 7.32 -14.54
N SER A 465 -13.02 8.45 -14.91
CA SER A 465 -12.71 9.75 -14.29
C SER A 465 -13.58 10.00 -13.07
N VAL A 466 -13.02 10.54 -12.00
CA VAL A 466 -13.76 10.94 -10.81
C VAL A 466 -14.03 12.45 -10.91
N PRO A 467 -15.28 12.92 -10.70
CA PRO A 467 -16.48 12.15 -10.43
C PRO A 467 -17.27 11.77 -11.70
N SER A 468 -16.90 12.29 -12.87
CA SER A 468 -17.76 12.28 -14.07
C SER A 468 -18.04 10.90 -14.67
N GLY A 469 -17.16 9.93 -14.48
CA GLY A 469 -17.30 8.53 -14.89
C GLY A 469 -17.96 7.63 -13.85
N LEU A 470 -18.41 8.19 -12.71
CA LEU A 470 -18.99 7.43 -11.59
C LEU A 470 -20.52 7.55 -11.54
N LEU A 471 -21.13 6.75 -10.67
CA LEU A 471 -22.57 6.75 -10.42
C LEU A 471 -23.06 8.14 -10.01
N ALA A 472 -24.03 8.67 -10.77
CA ALA A 472 -24.72 9.90 -10.42
C ALA A 472 -25.42 9.78 -9.06
N GLY A 473 -25.18 10.74 -8.16
CA GLY A 473 -25.67 10.70 -6.78
C GLY A 473 -24.72 10.05 -5.77
N GLY A 474 -23.56 9.54 -6.23
CA GLY A 474 -22.51 8.97 -5.38
C GLY A 474 -22.71 7.50 -5.02
N TYR A 475 -21.75 6.94 -4.30
CA TYR A 475 -21.79 5.56 -3.82
C TYR A 475 -22.34 5.46 -2.41
N GLY A 476 -22.99 4.35 -2.14
CA GLY A 476 -23.43 3.91 -0.82
C GLY A 476 -24.93 3.67 -0.68
N PRO A 477 -25.37 3.30 0.53
CA PRO A 477 -26.74 2.88 0.80
C PRO A 477 -27.83 3.91 0.47
N ASN A 478 -27.51 5.20 0.49
CA ASN A 478 -28.49 6.25 0.20
C ASN A 478 -28.72 6.47 -1.30
N ASN A 479 -27.92 5.85 -2.16
CA ASN A 479 -28.10 5.87 -3.62
C ASN A 479 -28.43 4.48 -4.19
N GLY A 480 -29.14 3.66 -3.41
CA GLY A 480 -29.62 2.34 -3.83
C GLY A 480 -28.57 1.22 -3.82
N GLY A 481 -27.40 1.47 -3.23
CA GLY A 481 -26.31 0.49 -3.11
C GLY A 481 -26.14 -0.10 -1.71
N ALA A 482 -24.97 -0.69 -1.47
CA ALA A 482 -24.50 -1.22 -0.20
C ALA A 482 -23.03 -0.85 0.08
N LEU A 483 -22.37 -0.12 -0.83
CA LEU A 483 -20.94 0.19 -0.74
C LEU A 483 -20.64 1.11 0.44
N ALA A 484 -19.79 0.62 1.35
CA ALA A 484 -19.29 1.41 2.46
C ALA A 484 -17.83 1.82 2.24
N TYR A 485 -17.02 0.97 1.62
CA TYR A 485 -15.57 1.19 1.48
C TYR A 485 -15.08 0.85 0.09
N TRP A 486 -14.27 1.76 -0.48
CA TRP A 486 -13.67 1.58 -1.79
C TRP A 486 -12.16 1.76 -1.74
N ILE A 487 -11.42 0.68 -1.99
CA ILE A 487 -9.97 0.69 -2.14
C ILE A 487 -9.66 0.69 -3.64
N VAL A 488 -8.92 1.69 -4.10
CA VAL A 488 -8.43 1.80 -5.47
C VAL A 488 -6.91 1.72 -5.44
N ASN A 489 -6.38 0.54 -5.74
CA ASN A 489 -4.96 0.28 -5.87
C ASN A 489 -4.49 0.72 -7.26
N ALA A 490 -4.39 2.03 -7.46
CA ALA A 490 -3.98 2.65 -8.72
C ALA A 490 -2.98 3.78 -8.50
N CYS A 491 -2.08 3.98 -9.48
CA CYS A 491 -1.10 5.05 -9.47
C CYS A 491 -1.77 6.41 -9.27
N GLU A 492 -1.28 7.20 -8.31
CA GLU A 492 -1.58 8.63 -8.21
C GLU A 492 -3.07 9.02 -8.17
N PHE A 493 -3.94 8.08 -7.79
CA PHE A 493 -5.40 8.22 -7.91
C PHE A 493 -5.99 9.31 -7.01
N ILE A 494 -5.44 9.47 -5.79
CA ILE A 494 -5.92 10.42 -4.78
C ILE A 494 -4.80 11.43 -4.49
N PRO A 495 -4.60 12.43 -5.36
CA PRO A 495 -3.66 13.51 -5.10
C PRO A 495 -4.10 14.31 -3.86
N ALA A 496 -3.12 14.74 -3.08
CA ALA A 496 -3.30 15.67 -1.99
C ALA A 496 -3.07 17.11 -2.47
N ARG A 497 -3.39 18.09 -1.62
CA ARG A 497 -3.21 19.51 -1.96
C ARG A 497 -1.78 19.84 -2.41
N ILE A 498 -0.77 19.25 -1.77
CA ILE A 498 0.66 19.44 -2.08
C ILE A 498 1.06 18.98 -3.50
N ASP A 499 0.20 18.25 -4.22
CA ASP A 499 0.50 17.71 -5.55
C ASP A 499 0.16 18.65 -6.70
N PHE A 500 -0.66 19.66 -6.45
CA PHE A 500 -1.15 20.61 -7.46
C PHE A 500 -0.32 21.90 -7.64
N PRO A 501 0.51 22.39 -6.70
CA PRO A 501 1.27 23.63 -6.89
C PRO A 501 2.20 23.61 -8.09
N THR A 502 2.70 22.44 -8.48
CA THR A 502 3.53 22.23 -9.68
C THR A 502 2.75 22.47 -10.97
N LEU A 503 1.42 22.40 -10.91
CA LEU A 503 0.51 22.65 -12.03
C LEU A 503 0.12 24.13 -12.15
N SER A 504 0.75 25.03 -11.37
CA SER A 504 0.42 26.47 -11.31
C SER A 504 -1.06 26.74 -10.99
N ASP A 505 -1.67 25.84 -10.22
CA ASP A 505 -3.09 25.89 -9.91
C ASP A 505 -3.37 26.78 -8.69
N ALA A 506 -4.11 27.86 -8.91
CA ALA A 506 -4.50 28.79 -7.86
C ALA A 506 -5.48 28.18 -6.83
N ASP A 507 -6.16 27.08 -7.16
CA ASP A 507 -7.14 26.42 -6.29
C ASP A 507 -6.86 24.92 -6.08
N SER A 508 -5.62 24.61 -5.74
CA SER A 508 -5.16 23.25 -5.37
C SER A 508 -6.04 22.57 -4.32
N ARG A 509 -6.67 23.35 -3.44
CA ARG A 509 -7.58 22.86 -2.40
C ARG A 509 -8.87 22.32 -3.00
N ALA A 510 -9.54 23.12 -3.83
CA ALA A 510 -10.76 22.71 -4.50
C ALA A 510 -10.53 21.42 -5.28
N ARG A 511 -9.43 21.32 -6.04
CA ARG A 511 -9.16 20.09 -6.82
C ARG A 511 -9.00 18.83 -5.98
N ALA A 512 -8.32 18.93 -4.83
CA ALA A 512 -8.12 17.79 -3.96
C ALA A 512 -9.42 17.24 -3.33
N PHE A 513 -10.48 18.05 -3.19
CA PHE A 513 -11.73 17.68 -2.49
C PHE A 513 -12.99 17.67 -3.36
N ASP A 514 -13.09 18.58 -4.33
CA ASP A 514 -14.30 18.82 -5.11
C ASP A 514 -14.79 17.56 -5.81
N THR A 515 -13.84 16.80 -6.33
CA THR A 515 -14.03 15.51 -6.98
C THR A 515 -14.68 14.47 -6.06
N TRP A 516 -14.47 14.55 -4.75
CA TRP A 516 -14.95 13.55 -3.79
C TRP A 516 -16.34 13.86 -3.22
N TRP A 517 -16.79 15.12 -3.17
CA TRP A 517 -18.13 15.43 -2.64
C TRP A 517 -19.26 14.66 -3.35
N PRO A 518 -19.27 14.56 -4.70
CA PRO A 518 -20.29 13.77 -5.40
C PRO A 518 -20.16 12.28 -5.11
N VAL A 519 -18.94 11.76 -4.94
CA VAL A 519 -18.66 10.33 -4.66
C VAL A 519 -19.28 9.91 -3.33
N PHE A 520 -19.11 10.74 -2.29
CA PHE A 520 -19.64 10.47 -0.96
C PHE A 520 -21.13 10.80 -0.80
N ALA A 521 -21.79 11.41 -1.79
CA ALA A 521 -23.18 11.84 -1.67
C ALA A 521 -24.16 10.67 -1.39
N GLY A 522 -23.80 9.44 -1.78
CA GLY A 522 -24.58 8.22 -1.52
C GLY A 522 -24.36 7.60 -0.12
N GLY A 523 -23.53 8.21 0.74
CA GLY A 523 -23.29 7.73 2.10
C GLY A 523 -22.16 6.71 2.25
N LEU A 524 -21.17 6.74 1.36
CA LEU A 524 -19.91 6.01 1.48
C LEU A 524 -19.12 6.41 2.75
N HIS A 525 -18.35 5.49 3.35
CA HIS A 525 -17.55 5.76 4.55
C HIS A 525 -16.12 6.18 4.24
N ALA A 526 -15.44 5.52 3.30
CA ALA A 526 -14.08 5.90 2.91
C ALA A 526 -13.72 5.49 1.49
N VAL A 527 -12.86 6.30 0.86
CA VAL A 527 -12.10 5.97 -0.34
C VAL A 527 -10.63 5.94 0.02
N LEU A 528 -9.93 4.90 -0.41
CA LEU A 528 -8.52 4.65 -0.11
C LEU A 528 -7.78 4.44 -1.42
N GLY A 529 -6.56 4.95 -1.49
CA GLY A 529 -5.73 4.80 -2.68
C GLY A 529 -4.37 5.45 -2.49
N TRP A 530 -3.76 5.85 -3.60
CA TRP A 530 -2.40 6.36 -3.59
C TRP A 530 -2.30 7.80 -4.04
N ARG A 531 -1.42 8.57 -3.38
CA ARG A 531 -0.94 9.87 -3.81
C ARG A 531 0.11 9.74 -4.91
N THR A 532 0.98 8.75 -4.76
CA THR A 532 2.10 8.46 -5.65
C THR A 532 2.01 7.04 -6.19
N SER A 533 2.73 6.71 -7.26
CA SER A 533 2.76 5.37 -7.81
C SER A 533 3.12 4.30 -6.75
N PRO A 534 2.32 3.23 -6.58
CA PRO A 534 2.70 2.05 -5.83
C PRO A 534 3.57 1.11 -6.66
N PHE A 535 4.06 0.02 -6.06
CA PHE A 535 4.52 -1.13 -6.85
C PHE A 535 3.37 -2.11 -6.96
N PHE A 536 2.98 -2.51 -8.17
CA PHE A 536 1.88 -3.48 -8.31
C PHE A 536 2.20 -4.87 -7.72
N ALA A 537 3.47 -5.16 -7.45
CA ALA A 537 3.92 -6.35 -6.73
C ALA A 537 4.13 -6.11 -5.21
N ASP A 538 3.60 -5.02 -4.65
CA ASP A 538 3.61 -4.80 -3.19
C ASP A 538 2.60 -5.70 -2.46
N ASN A 539 2.60 -5.67 -1.11
CA ASN A 539 1.65 -6.44 -0.30
C ASN A 539 0.65 -5.56 0.44
N VAL A 540 0.43 -4.32 0.00
CA VAL A 540 -0.31 -3.32 0.78
C VAL A 540 -1.79 -3.66 0.82
N ALA A 541 -2.40 -3.95 -0.34
CA ALA A 541 -3.79 -4.38 -0.40
C ALA A 541 -3.99 -5.68 0.40
N VAL A 542 -3.10 -6.66 0.19
CA VAL A 542 -3.12 -7.98 0.84
C VAL A 542 -3.08 -7.86 2.37
N ASN A 543 -2.12 -7.10 2.91
CA ASN A 543 -1.99 -6.91 4.35
C ASN A 543 -3.09 -6.00 4.94
N THR A 544 -3.61 -5.06 4.14
CA THR A 544 -4.79 -4.27 4.51
C THR A 544 -6.00 -5.18 4.72
N ALA A 545 -6.28 -6.11 3.81
CA ALA A 545 -7.34 -7.10 3.96
C ALA A 545 -7.21 -7.92 5.26
N LYS A 546 -6.00 -8.38 5.59
CA LYS A 546 -5.74 -9.10 6.85
C LYS A 546 -6.15 -8.26 8.07
N GLN A 547 -5.82 -6.97 8.08
CA GLN A 547 -6.15 -6.06 9.17
C GLN A 547 -7.64 -5.71 9.23
N ILE A 548 -8.29 -5.52 8.07
CA ILE A 548 -9.76 -5.36 7.98
C ILE A 548 -10.44 -6.59 8.60
N ALA A 549 -9.96 -7.79 8.30
CA ALA A 549 -10.50 -9.03 8.84
C ALA A 549 -10.26 -9.19 10.36
N LEU A 550 -9.26 -8.53 10.94
CA LEU A 550 -9.09 -8.44 12.40
C LEU A 550 -10.03 -7.40 13.04
N GLY A 551 -10.80 -6.66 12.25
CA GLY A 551 -11.73 -5.62 12.71
C GLY A 551 -11.07 -4.26 12.95
N LEU A 552 -9.91 -4.00 12.37
CA LEU A 552 -9.24 -2.70 12.46
C LEU A 552 -9.95 -1.62 11.60
N PRO A 553 -9.83 -0.33 11.95
CA PRO A 553 -10.33 0.76 11.12
C PRO A 553 -9.72 0.74 9.73
N ILE A 554 -10.56 0.85 8.69
CA ILE A 554 -10.15 0.54 7.30
C ILE A 554 -9.15 1.58 6.77
N ALA A 555 -9.39 2.87 7.04
CA ALA A 555 -8.47 3.95 6.65
C ALA A 555 -7.10 3.79 7.32
N SER A 556 -7.08 3.49 8.63
CA SER A 556 -5.85 3.27 9.39
C SER A 556 -5.10 2.02 8.91
N ALA A 557 -5.80 0.94 8.58
CA ALA A 557 -5.19 -0.28 8.05
C ALA A 557 -4.45 -0.04 6.73
N TRP A 558 -5.06 0.68 5.79
CA TRP A 558 -4.42 1.04 4.51
C TRP A 558 -3.18 1.90 4.71
N LEU A 559 -3.31 2.99 5.47
CA LEU A 559 -2.19 3.89 5.77
C LEU A 559 -1.05 3.16 6.48
N TYR A 560 -1.36 2.28 7.43
CA TYR A 560 -0.36 1.48 8.15
C TYR A 560 0.40 0.55 7.23
N ASN A 561 -0.30 -0.22 6.38
CA ASN A 561 0.36 -1.21 5.53
C ASN A 561 1.16 -0.55 4.41
N ALA A 562 0.65 0.54 3.82
CA ALA A 562 1.40 1.31 2.83
C ALA A 562 2.74 1.82 3.37
N HIS A 563 2.76 2.32 4.60
CA HIS A 563 3.98 2.83 5.22
C HIS A 563 4.98 1.73 5.60
N ASN A 564 4.48 0.56 5.99
CA ASN A 564 5.29 -0.52 6.55
C ASN A 564 5.68 -1.61 5.53
N ASP A 565 5.29 -1.45 4.26
CA ASP A 565 5.65 -2.39 3.21
C ASP A 565 7.15 -2.26 2.84
N PRO A 566 7.92 -3.36 2.86
CA PRO A 566 9.34 -3.34 2.50
C PRO A 566 9.62 -2.86 1.08
N ALA A 567 8.65 -2.95 0.16
CA ALA A 567 8.82 -2.48 -1.21
C ALA A 567 9.16 -0.99 -1.26
N PHE A 568 8.69 -0.20 -0.29
CA PHE A 568 8.95 1.23 -0.19
C PHE A 568 10.12 1.59 0.74
N ALA A 569 10.80 0.59 1.30
CA ALA A 569 11.98 0.80 2.13
C ALA A 569 13.12 1.44 1.32
N GLY A 570 13.70 2.51 1.86
CA GLY A 570 14.72 3.30 1.17
C GLY A 570 14.16 4.36 0.23
N LYS A 571 12.84 4.60 0.23
CA LYS A 571 12.17 5.69 -0.50
C LYS A 571 12.55 5.70 -2.00
N PRO A 572 12.32 4.61 -2.75
CA PRO A 572 12.63 4.60 -4.19
C PRO A 572 11.89 5.75 -4.88
N MET A 573 12.63 6.52 -5.69
CA MET A 573 12.14 7.73 -6.33
C MET A 573 11.65 7.46 -7.75
N TYR A 574 10.73 8.28 -8.23
CA TYR A 574 10.27 8.27 -9.61
C TYR A 574 9.76 9.65 -10.04
N VAL A 575 9.59 9.86 -11.33
CA VAL A 575 8.99 11.08 -11.87
C VAL A 575 7.47 10.91 -11.96
N GLY A 576 6.73 11.68 -11.15
CA GLY A 576 5.27 11.65 -11.11
C GLY A 576 4.62 11.84 -12.47
N HIS A 577 3.63 11.02 -12.81
CA HIS A 577 2.96 11.10 -14.11
C HIS A 577 2.06 12.34 -14.16
N GLY A 578 1.34 12.61 -13.07
CA GLY A 578 0.45 13.77 -12.97
C GLY A 578 1.16 15.12 -12.79
N ASN A 579 2.37 15.14 -12.22
CA ASN A 579 3.03 16.39 -11.83
C ASN A 579 4.46 16.59 -12.38
N GLY A 580 5.07 15.58 -13.00
CA GLY A 580 6.44 15.64 -13.52
C GLY A 580 7.53 15.79 -12.44
N VAL A 581 7.21 15.57 -11.16
CA VAL A 581 8.12 15.79 -10.04
C VAL A 581 8.79 14.49 -9.62
N LEU A 582 10.10 14.53 -9.38
CA LEU A 582 10.82 13.44 -8.75
C LEU A 582 10.37 13.27 -7.29
N GLN A 583 9.67 12.19 -6.99
CA GLN A 583 9.09 11.92 -5.68
C GLN A 583 9.19 10.43 -5.29
N PRO A 584 9.13 10.08 -4.01
CA PRO A 584 9.10 8.69 -3.56
C PRO A 584 7.83 7.96 -4.01
N ASN A 585 7.95 6.67 -4.31
CA ASN A 585 6.82 5.74 -4.49
C ASN A 585 6.08 5.48 -3.15
N GLY A 586 4.87 4.92 -3.23
CA GLY A 586 4.18 4.34 -2.07
C GLY A 586 3.65 5.30 -1.00
N ARG A 587 3.27 6.52 -1.37
CA ARG A 587 2.58 7.46 -0.46
C ARG A 587 1.07 7.23 -0.55
N ALA A 588 0.51 6.52 0.42
CA ALA A 588 -0.94 6.29 0.49
C ALA A 588 -1.72 7.53 0.93
N THR A 589 -2.98 7.59 0.49
CA THR A 589 -3.97 8.61 0.85
C THR A 589 -5.31 7.95 1.16
N THR A 590 -6.08 8.60 2.04
CA THR A 590 -7.47 8.26 2.34
C THR A 590 -8.31 9.52 2.38
N VAL A 591 -9.56 9.42 1.95
CA VAL A 591 -10.59 10.47 2.06
C VAL A 591 -11.82 9.85 2.71
N TYR A 592 -12.44 10.56 3.66
CA TYR A 592 -13.63 10.10 4.36
C TYR A 592 -14.44 11.26 4.96
N PRO A 593 -15.75 11.08 5.24
CA PRO A 593 -16.52 12.04 6.00
C PRO A 593 -15.96 12.26 7.41
N CYS A 594 -16.00 13.49 7.90
CA CYS A 594 -15.48 13.82 9.22
C CYS A 594 -16.16 13.00 10.33
N GLY A 595 -15.36 12.44 11.24
CA GLY A 595 -15.84 11.54 12.31
C GLY A 595 -15.93 10.07 11.91
N HIS A 596 -15.71 9.72 10.64
CA HIS A 596 -15.85 8.35 10.11
C HIS A 596 -14.53 7.66 9.74
N GLY A 597 -13.38 8.30 9.95
CA GLY A 597 -12.09 7.68 9.67
C GLY A 597 -11.81 6.43 10.54
N SER A 598 -12.45 6.35 11.71
CA SER A 598 -12.32 5.24 12.65
C SER A 598 -13.24 4.07 12.34
N ASP A 599 -14.04 4.16 11.27
CA ASP A 599 -14.99 3.13 10.92
C ASP A 599 -14.26 1.84 10.50
N THR A 600 -14.81 0.73 10.97
CA THR A 600 -14.36 -0.63 10.69
C THR A 600 -15.32 -1.27 9.69
N ILE A 601 -15.00 -2.47 9.23
CA ILE A 601 -15.86 -3.21 8.31
C ILE A 601 -17.27 -3.55 8.84
N LEU A 602 -17.51 -3.36 10.14
CA LEU A 602 -18.82 -3.55 10.77
C LEU A 602 -19.76 -2.34 10.59
N GLN A 603 -19.23 -1.15 10.25
CA GLN A 603 -20.03 0.03 9.94
C GLN A 603 -20.38 0.01 8.45
N LEU A 604 -21.63 -0.33 8.13
CA LEU A 604 -22.15 -0.50 6.76
C LEU A 604 -23.35 0.40 6.46
N GLN A 605 -23.80 1.18 7.43
CA GLN A 605 -24.97 2.04 7.33
C GLN A 605 -24.68 3.32 6.55
N GLY A 606 -25.57 3.75 5.66
CA GLY A 606 -25.33 4.96 4.87
C GLY A 606 -25.20 6.22 5.72
N LEU A 607 -24.16 7.03 5.45
CA LEU A 607 -23.82 8.23 6.24
C LEU A 607 -24.59 9.51 5.86
N GLY A 608 -25.37 9.46 4.78
CA GLY A 608 -25.96 10.65 4.17
C GLY A 608 -24.95 11.41 3.32
N LYS A 609 -25.36 12.54 2.76
CA LYS A 609 -24.43 13.45 2.07
C LYS A 609 -23.54 14.14 3.11
N PRO A 610 -22.20 14.05 3.01
CA PRO A 610 -21.33 14.68 3.99
C PRO A 610 -21.35 16.20 3.88
N SER A 611 -21.29 16.87 5.04
CA SER A 611 -21.02 18.31 5.14
C SER A 611 -19.54 18.62 5.38
N CYS A 612 -18.73 17.60 5.66
CA CYS A 612 -17.33 17.72 6.00
C CYS A 612 -16.58 16.48 5.49
N LEU A 613 -15.46 16.69 4.81
CA LEU A 613 -14.53 15.65 4.38
C LEU A 613 -13.17 15.87 5.02
N GLU A 614 -12.50 14.78 5.30
CA GLU A 614 -11.14 14.75 5.82
C GLU A 614 -10.27 13.90 4.90
N MET A 615 -9.03 14.34 4.71
CA MET A 615 -8.00 13.59 4.01
C MET A 615 -6.82 13.33 4.96
N ARG A 616 -6.27 12.12 4.88
CA ARG A 616 -5.01 11.73 5.55
C ARG A 616 -4.10 11.07 4.53
N TYR A 617 -2.84 11.47 4.51
CA TYR A 617 -1.85 10.96 3.57
C TYR A 617 -0.44 10.98 4.14
N TRP A 618 0.42 10.13 3.61
CA TRP A 618 1.84 10.14 3.94
C TRP A 618 2.59 11.18 3.12
N ASN A 619 3.41 11.96 3.82
CA ASN A 619 4.40 12.83 3.23
C ASN A 619 5.81 12.36 3.63
N ASN A 620 6.67 12.13 2.64
CA ASN A 620 8.00 11.54 2.84
C ASN A 620 9.07 12.55 2.43
N ASP A 621 9.04 13.75 3.02
CA ASP A 621 10.04 14.80 2.76
C ASP A 621 11.38 14.53 3.45
#